data_AF-A0A5P1R8W3-F1
#
_entry.id   AF-A0A5P1R8W3-F1
#
_cell.length_a   1.000
_cell.length_b   1.000
_cell.length_c   1.000
_cell.angle_alpha   90.00
_cell.angle_beta   90.00
_cell.angle_gamma   90.00
#
_symmetry.space_group_name_H-M   'P 1'
#
loop_
_entity.id
_entity.type
_entity.pdbx_description
1 polymer ?
#
loop_
_entity_poly.entity_id
_entity_poly.type
_entity_poly.pdbx_seq_one_letter_code
_entity_poly.pdbx_strand_id
1 'polypeptide(L)'
;MEVLTEIKQAVMGLLSRREYSRCEIERKYLSRFDANALSEVLDQCEEMGYQSDQRCAESLVRNKISQGYGLLKILQEGRRKGLDELYINAALTEANPDWFAIATELYQRKFAKEPEQPDRKAYEKRMRYITSRGFSFDQAKAAHEYHLESIKNYPN
;
A
#
# COMPACT_ATOMS: atom_id res chain seq x y z
N MET A 1 -37.17 -4.94 -6.25
CA MET A 1 -36.82 -5.12 -4.82
C MET A 1 -35.89 -6.31 -4.57
N GLU A 2 -36.10 -7.47 -5.20
CA GLU A 2 -35.24 -8.66 -4.98
C GLU A 2 -33.78 -8.48 -5.45
N VAL A 3 -33.56 -7.85 -6.62
CA VAL A 3 -32.22 -7.60 -7.17
C VAL A 3 -31.37 -6.65 -6.31
N LEU A 4 -31.92 -5.52 -5.85
CA LEU A 4 -31.20 -4.58 -4.96
C LEU A 4 -30.82 -5.24 -3.62
N THR A 5 -31.65 -6.15 -3.13
CA THR A 5 -31.37 -6.91 -1.90
C THR A 5 -30.20 -7.86 -2.10
N GLU A 6 -30.15 -8.56 -3.23
CA GLU A 6 -29.03 -9.44 -3.59
C GLU A 6 -27.71 -8.65 -3.73
N ILE A 7 -27.73 -7.50 -4.43
CA ILE A 7 -26.57 -6.61 -4.55
C ILE A 7 -26.10 -6.17 -3.18
N LYS A 8 -27.01 -5.71 -2.31
CA LYS A 8 -26.69 -5.26 -0.95
C LYS A 8 -26.04 -6.36 -0.13
N GLN A 9 -26.57 -7.59 -0.16
CA GLN A 9 -25.96 -8.72 0.53
C GLN A 9 -24.54 -9.01 0.03
N ALA A 10 -24.33 -8.98 -1.30
CA ALA A 10 -23.03 -9.20 -1.90
C ALA A 10 -22.00 -8.10 -1.55
N VAL A 11 -22.43 -6.83 -1.56
CA VAL A 11 -21.59 -5.67 -1.20
C VAL A 11 -21.24 -5.69 0.29
N MET A 12 -22.23 -5.87 1.17
CA MET A 12 -22.01 -5.96 2.61
C MET A 12 -21.11 -7.14 2.99
N GLY A 13 -21.24 -8.27 2.28
CA GLY A 13 -20.35 -9.42 2.43
C GLY A 13 -18.87 -9.12 2.10
N LEU A 14 -18.59 -8.12 1.26
CA LEU A 14 -17.22 -7.63 1.04
C LEU A 14 -16.81 -6.66 2.15
N LEU A 15 -17.61 -5.62 2.37
CA LEU A 15 -17.29 -4.53 3.31
C LEU A 15 -17.09 -5.03 4.74
N SER A 16 -17.73 -6.13 5.13
CA SER A 16 -17.51 -6.78 6.43
C SER A 16 -16.11 -7.36 6.63
N ARG A 17 -15.33 -7.59 5.57
CA ARG A 17 -14.00 -8.24 5.64
C ARG A 17 -12.85 -7.23 5.71
N ARG A 18 -12.97 -6.11 5.01
CA ARG A 18 -12.01 -5.00 4.98
C ARG A 18 -12.63 -3.79 4.29
N GLU A 19 -11.94 -2.66 4.36
CA GLU A 19 -12.22 -1.51 3.51
C GLU A 19 -11.99 -1.86 2.02
N TYR A 20 -12.96 -1.49 1.19
CA TYR A 20 -12.88 -1.55 -0.27
C TYR A 20 -13.19 -0.16 -0.83
N SER A 21 -12.46 0.23 -1.88
CA SER A 21 -12.86 1.41 -2.64
C SER A 21 -14.14 1.13 -3.43
N ARG A 22 -14.86 2.18 -3.77
CA ARG A 22 -16.03 2.08 -4.65
C ARG A 22 -15.66 1.38 -5.97
N CYS A 23 -14.56 1.81 -6.58
CA CYS A 23 -14.06 1.25 -7.83
C CYS A 23 -13.68 -0.24 -7.72
N GLU A 24 -13.14 -0.70 -6.58
CA GLU A 24 -12.87 -2.12 -6.36
C GLU A 24 -14.18 -2.95 -6.37
N ILE A 25 -15.24 -2.44 -5.76
CA ILE A 25 -16.53 -3.12 -5.67
C ILE A 25 -17.22 -3.14 -7.04
N GLU A 26 -17.23 -2.00 -7.73
CA GLU A 26 -17.77 -1.89 -9.09
C GLU A 26 -17.10 -2.87 -10.04
N ARG A 27 -15.76 -2.84 -10.14
CA ARG A 27 -15.01 -3.77 -11.01
C ARG A 27 -15.29 -5.23 -10.70
N LYS A 28 -15.54 -5.56 -9.44
CA LYS A 28 -15.83 -6.93 -9.02
C LYS A 28 -17.23 -7.39 -9.42
N TYR A 29 -18.21 -6.50 -9.43
CA TYR A 29 -19.61 -6.88 -9.57
C TYR A 29 -20.30 -6.40 -10.86
N LEU A 30 -19.65 -5.56 -11.67
CA LEU A 30 -20.17 -5.11 -12.97
C LEU A 30 -20.45 -6.23 -13.99
N SER A 31 -19.81 -7.40 -13.83
CA SER A 31 -20.10 -8.57 -14.69
C SER A 31 -21.35 -9.34 -14.28
N ARG A 32 -21.87 -9.10 -13.06
CA ARG A 32 -22.98 -9.84 -12.47
C ARG A 32 -24.25 -8.99 -12.33
N PHE A 33 -24.10 -7.70 -12.04
CA PHE A 33 -25.22 -6.81 -11.74
C PHE A 33 -25.27 -5.64 -12.72
N ASP A 34 -26.47 -5.10 -12.91
CA ASP A 34 -26.67 -3.86 -13.65
C ASP A 34 -25.91 -2.69 -12.99
N ALA A 35 -25.30 -1.84 -13.82
CA ALA A 35 -24.43 -0.76 -13.35
C ALA A 35 -25.19 0.29 -12.53
N ASN A 36 -26.42 0.64 -12.92
CA ASN A 36 -27.21 1.64 -12.20
C ASN A 36 -27.67 1.09 -10.86
N ALA A 37 -28.15 -0.15 -10.83
CA ALA A 37 -28.57 -0.80 -9.59
C ALA A 37 -27.39 -1.00 -8.60
N LEU A 38 -26.19 -1.30 -9.12
CA LEU A 38 -24.99 -1.38 -8.29
C LEU A 38 -24.58 0.00 -7.75
N SER A 39 -24.62 1.03 -8.59
CA SER A 39 -24.34 2.41 -8.17
C SER A 39 -25.28 2.85 -7.06
N GLU A 40 -26.58 2.61 -7.21
CA GLU A 40 -27.59 2.96 -6.20
C GLU A 40 -27.31 2.32 -4.83
N VAL A 41 -26.93 1.04 -4.81
CA VAL A 41 -26.57 0.36 -3.55
C VAL A 41 -25.27 0.91 -2.96
N LEU A 42 -24.29 1.26 -3.80
CA LEU A 42 -23.04 1.85 -3.33
C LEU A 42 -23.25 3.25 -2.74
N ASP A 43 -24.12 4.06 -3.35
CA ASP A 43 -24.50 5.39 -2.82
C ASP A 43 -25.12 5.24 -1.42
N GLN A 44 -26.06 4.30 -1.24
CA GLN A 44 -26.63 4.00 0.07
C GLN A 44 -25.58 3.50 1.08
N CYS A 45 -24.62 2.70 0.64
CA CYS A 45 -23.55 2.21 1.52
C CYS A 45 -22.60 3.34 1.94
N GLU A 46 -22.34 4.30 1.07
CA GLU A 46 -21.53 5.49 1.34
C GLU A 46 -22.26 6.42 2.31
N GLU A 47 -23.54 6.70 2.07
CA GLU A 47 -24.40 7.51 2.97
C GLU A 47 -24.51 6.90 4.37
N MET A 48 -24.61 5.58 4.48
CA MET A 48 -24.63 4.85 5.75
C MET A 48 -23.23 4.69 6.38
N GLY A 49 -22.18 5.17 5.70
CA GLY A 49 -20.79 5.09 6.16
C GLY A 49 -20.18 3.69 6.10
N TYR A 50 -20.83 2.70 5.48
CA TYR A 50 -20.30 1.36 5.30
C TYR A 50 -19.16 1.31 4.29
N GLN A 51 -19.23 2.12 3.23
CA GLN A 51 -18.16 2.31 2.26
C GLN A 51 -17.53 3.69 2.47
N SER A 52 -16.20 3.78 2.36
CA SER A 52 -15.48 5.05 2.39
C SER A 52 -14.13 4.92 1.67
N ASP A 53 -13.97 5.66 0.58
CA ASP A 53 -12.70 5.72 -0.15
C ASP A 53 -11.57 6.33 0.70
N GLN A 54 -11.91 7.30 1.57
CA GLN A 54 -10.98 7.86 2.54
C GLN A 54 -10.44 6.78 3.50
N ARG A 55 -11.31 6.03 4.19
CA ARG A 55 -10.85 4.95 5.11
C ARG A 55 -10.10 3.85 4.36
N CYS A 56 -10.48 3.57 3.12
CA CYS A 56 -9.76 2.64 2.27
C CYS A 56 -8.33 3.15 1.97
N ALA A 57 -8.14 4.44 1.69
CA ALA A 57 -6.83 5.05 1.46
C ALA A 57 -5.97 5.05 2.74
N GLU A 58 -6.53 5.44 3.88
CA GLU A 58 -5.85 5.39 5.19
C GLU A 58 -5.36 3.97 5.52
N SER A 59 -6.26 2.97 5.35
CA SER A 59 -5.92 1.57 5.55
C SER A 59 -4.83 1.10 4.58
N LEU A 60 -4.90 1.50 3.31
CA LEU A 60 -3.87 1.17 2.32
C LEU A 60 -2.49 1.73 2.74
N VAL A 61 -2.42 3.03 3.05
CA VAL A 61 -1.19 3.72 3.45
C VAL A 61 -0.59 3.05 4.67
N ARG A 62 -1.37 2.89 5.73
CA ARG A 62 -0.95 2.25 6.99
C ARG A 62 -0.39 0.84 6.76
N ASN A 63 -1.12 0.03 5.99
CA ASN A 63 -0.72 -1.35 5.70
C ASN A 63 0.55 -1.43 4.84
N LYS A 64 0.75 -0.49 3.92
CA LYS A 64 1.94 -0.49 3.05
C LYS A 64 3.18 -0.01 3.78
N ILE A 65 3.05 1.00 4.63
CA ILE A 65 4.11 1.47 5.51
C ILE A 65 4.57 0.33 6.44
N SER A 66 3.65 -0.36 7.12
CA SER A 66 4.01 -1.46 8.04
C SER A 66 4.68 -2.64 7.34
N GLN A 67 4.36 -2.88 6.07
CA GLN A 67 5.00 -3.89 5.22
C GLN A 67 6.37 -3.47 4.67
N GLY A 68 6.82 -2.24 4.90
CA GLY A 68 8.06 -1.68 4.36
C GLY A 68 7.97 -1.42 2.85
N TYR A 69 6.88 -0.82 2.39
CA TYR A 69 6.76 -0.29 1.03
C TYR A 69 6.91 1.23 1.03
N GLY A 70 7.61 1.75 0.02
CA GLY A 70 7.80 3.18 -0.19
C GLY A 70 6.65 3.84 -0.96
N LEU A 71 6.73 5.17 -1.05
CA LEU A 71 5.74 6.05 -1.65
C LEU A 71 5.25 5.58 -3.04
N LEU A 72 6.17 5.23 -3.95
CA LEU A 72 5.80 4.87 -5.32
C LEU A 72 4.89 3.64 -5.36
N LYS A 73 5.10 2.68 -4.45
CA LYS A 73 4.27 1.48 -4.39
C LYS A 73 2.90 1.79 -3.81
N ILE A 74 2.82 2.69 -2.82
CA ILE A 74 1.56 3.16 -2.25
C ILE A 74 0.70 3.83 -3.33
N LEU A 75 1.28 4.78 -4.07
CA LEU A 75 0.59 5.47 -5.16
C LEU A 75 0.11 4.50 -6.25
N GLN A 76 0.97 3.55 -6.65
CA GLN A 76 0.59 2.52 -7.62
C GLN A 76 -0.59 1.67 -7.14
N GLU A 77 -0.56 1.20 -5.90
CA GLU A 77 -1.66 0.38 -5.35
C GLU A 77 -2.94 1.19 -5.17
N GLY A 78 -2.84 2.47 -4.81
CA GLY A 78 -3.97 3.39 -4.73
C GLY A 78 -4.65 3.58 -6.08
N ARG A 79 -3.87 3.88 -7.13
CA ARG A 79 -4.37 3.95 -8.52
C ARG A 79 -4.99 2.63 -8.98
N ARG A 80 -4.37 1.49 -8.64
CA ARG A 80 -4.92 0.17 -8.96
C ARG A 80 -6.29 -0.04 -8.31
N LYS A 81 -6.47 0.44 -7.07
CA LYS A 81 -7.75 0.43 -6.35
C LYS A 81 -8.72 1.52 -6.83
N GLY A 82 -8.32 2.41 -7.73
CA GLY A 82 -9.17 3.51 -8.20
C GLY A 82 -9.46 4.55 -7.12
N LEU A 83 -8.57 4.70 -6.14
CA LEU A 83 -8.67 5.75 -5.12
C LEU A 83 -8.21 7.08 -5.69
N ASP A 84 -8.91 8.15 -5.32
CA ASP A 84 -8.46 9.52 -5.60
C ASP A 84 -7.10 9.77 -4.92
N GLU A 85 -6.20 10.42 -5.65
CA GLU A 85 -4.88 10.81 -5.13
C GLU A 85 -5.00 11.75 -3.92
N LEU A 86 -6.08 12.55 -3.83
CA LEU A 86 -6.36 13.42 -2.68
C LEU A 86 -6.45 12.63 -1.37
N TYR A 87 -7.19 11.51 -1.35
CA TYR A 87 -7.31 10.68 -0.15
C TYR A 87 -5.99 10.00 0.22
N ILE A 88 -5.23 9.57 -0.78
CA ILE A 88 -3.91 8.96 -0.54
C ILE A 88 -2.94 10.00 0.04
N ASN A 89 -2.91 11.20 -0.54
CA ASN A 89 -2.04 12.29 -0.09
C ASN A 89 -2.42 12.79 1.31
N ALA A 90 -3.72 12.88 1.63
CA ALA A 90 -4.18 13.20 2.97
C ALA A 90 -3.69 12.15 3.99
N ALA A 91 -3.91 10.86 3.70
CA ALA A 91 -3.46 9.78 4.58
C ALA A 91 -1.93 9.72 4.73
N LEU A 92 -1.16 10.01 3.67
CA LEU A 92 0.29 10.10 3.73
C LEU A 92 0.77 11.29 4.57
N THR A 93 0.07 12.42 4.48
CA THR A 93 0.37 13.63 5.24
C THR A 93 0.13 13.40 6.73
N GLU A 94 -1.00 12.78 7.08
CA GLU A 94 -1.31 12.43 8.47
C GLU A 94 -0.33 11.40 9.04
N ALA A 95 0.01 10.37 8.25
CA ALA A 95 0.95 9.34 8.69
C ALA A 95 2.39 9.86 8.85
N ASN A 96 2.75 10.96 8.16
CA ASN A 96 4.07 11.60 8.14
C ASN A 96 5.26 10.60 8.21
N PRO A 97 5.36 9.65 7.26
CA PRO A 97 6.34 8.57 7.33
C PRO A 97 7.77 9.05 7.08
N ASP A 98 8.70 8.61 7.94
CA ASP A 98 10.13 8.69 7.65
C ASP A 98 10.54 7.57 6.69
N TRP A 99 10.58 7.90 5.39
CA TRP A 99 10.94 6.94 4.36
C TRP A 99 12.38 6.43 4.45
N PHE A 100 13.31 7.23 4.98
CA PHE A 100 14.70 6.81 5.14
C PHE A 100 14.80 5.76 6.26
N ALA A 101 14.12 5.98 7.38
CA ALA A 101 14.04 5.01 8.47
C ALA A 101 13.40 3.69 8.02
N ILE A 102 12.26 3.77 7.33
CA ILE A 102 11.54 2.57 6.84
C ILE A 102 12.41 1.78 5.83
N ALA A 103 13.07 2.48 4.90
CA ALA A 103 13.98 1.83 3.94
C ALA A 103 15.15 1.12 4.64
N THR A 104 15.71 1.77 5.66
CA THR A 104 16.81 1.24 6.47
C THR A 104 16.39 -0.01 7.24
N GLU A 105 15.25 0.02 7.93
CA GLU A 105 14.73 -1.14 8.66
C GLU A 105 14.44 -2.31 7.71
N LEU A 106 13.82 -2.04 6.55
CA LEU A 106 13.61 -3.05 5.51
C LEU A 106 14.93 -3.65 5.03
N TYR A 107 15.94 -2.81 4.79
CA TYR A 107 17.26 -3.23 4.32
C TYR A 107 17.92 -4.16 5.34
N GLN A 108 18.02 -3.72 6.59
CA GLN A 108 18.64 -4.48 7.67
C GLN A 108 17.93 -5.80 7.89
N ARG A 109 16.59 -5.83 7.99
CA ARG A 109 15.83 -7.08 8.14
C ARG A 109 16.13 -8.08 7.03
N LYS A 110 16.36 -7.60 5.79
CA LYS A 110 16.62 -8.46 4.65
C LYS A 110 18.08 -8.94 4.57
N PHE A 111 19.04 -8.07 4.90
CA PHE A 111 20.46 -8.27 4.58
C PHE A 111 21.38 -8.36 5.80
N ALA A 112 20.88 -8.28 7.04
CA ALA A 112 21.69 -8.29 8.27
C ALA A 112 22.68 -9.46 8.41
N LYS A 113 22.41 -10.61 7.77
CA LYS A 113 23.24 -11.82 7.83
C LYS A 113 24.08 -12.05 6.58
N GLU A 114 23.95 -11.19 5.56
CA GLU A 114 24.75 -11.35 4.34
C GLU A 114 26.15 -10.80 4.59
N PRO A 115 27.22 -11.56 4.30
CA PRO A 115 28.57 -11.07 4.46
C PRO A 115 28.80 -9.83 3.58
N GLU A 116 29.68 -8.95 4.05
CA GLU A 116 30.25 -7.91 3.22
C GLU A 116 31.03 -8.58 2.10
N GLN A 117 30.44 -8.57 0.90
CA GLN A 117 31.23 -8.77 -0.30
C GLN A 117 31.20 -7.45 -1.06
N PRO A 118 32.36 -6.85 -1.37
CA PRO A 118 32.47 -5.74 -2.31
C PRO A 118 32.24 -6.23 -3.74
N ASP A 119 31.12 -6.92 -3.94
CA ASP A 119 30.63 -7.36 -5.24
C ASP A 119 29.64 -6.32 -5.74
N ARG A 120 29.99 -5.67 -6.84
CA ARG A 120 29.10 -4.76 -7.56
C ARG A 120 27.74 -5.41 -7.84
N LYS A 121 27.70 -6.72 -8.13
CA LYS A 121 26.44 -7.43 -8.36
C LYS A 121 25.60 -7.54 -7.09
N ALA A 122 26.22 -7.72 -5.93
CA ALA A 122 25.52 -7.72 -4.65
C ALA A 122 24.92 -6.34 -4.35
N TYR A 123 25.68 -5.26 -4.55
CA TYR A 123 25.16 -3.89 -4.42
C TYR A 123 23.95 -3.65 -5.35
N GLU A 124 24.08 -3.95 -6.65
CA GLU A 124 23.00 -3.78 -7.62
C GLU A 124 21.74 -4.59 -7.26
N LYS A 125 21.91 -5.82 -6.74
CA LYS A 125 20.81 -6.65 -6.26
C LYS A 125 20.11 -6.02 -5.05
N ARG A 126 20.86 -5.50 -4.08
CA ARG A 126 20.32 -4.84 -2.88
C ARG A 126 19.59 -3.55 -3.24
N MET A 127 20.16 -2.73 -4.14
CA MET A 127 19.51 -1.52 -4.66
C MET A 127 18.20 -1.85 -5.39
N ARG A 128 18.22 -2.87 -6.26
CA ARG A 128 17.02 -3.31 -6.99
C ARG A 128 15.93 -3.81 -6.04
N TYR A 129 16.30 -4.52 -4.98
CA TYR A 129 15.33 -4.96 -3.99
C TYR A 129 14.60 -3.78 -3.33
N ILE A 130 15.33 -2.78 -2.82
CA ILE A 130 14.72 -1.63 -2.14
C ILE A 130 13.91 -0.78 -3.13
N THR A 131 14.46 -0.46 -4.29
CA THR A 131 13.74 0.32 -5.32
C THR A 131 12.49 -0.41 -5.83
N SER A 132 12.50 -1.75 -5.95
CA SER A 132 11.30 -2.54 -6.29
C SER A 132 10.20 -2.48 -5.22
N ARG A 133 10.55 -2.11 -3.98
CA ARG A 133 9.58 -1.83 -2.90
C ARG A 133 9.04 -0.40 -2.94
N GLY A 134 9.41 0.40 -3.93
CA GLY A 134 8.86 1.73 -4.18
C GLY A 134 9.58 2.87 -3.47
N PHE A 135 10.80 2.63 -2.97
CA PHE A 135 11.67 3.68 -2.45
C PHE A 135 12.47 4.34 -3.57
N SER A 136 12.88 5.60 -3.35
CA SER A 136 13.78 6.30 -4.27
C SER A 136 15.18 5.70 -4.26
N PHE A 137 15.99 6.06 -5.26
CA PHE A 137 17.39 5.64 -5.29
C PHE A 137 18.16 6.18 -4.08
N ASP A 138 17.93 7.43 -3.68
CA ASP A 138 18.60 8.05 -2.54
C ASP A 138 18.26 7.34 -1.21
N GLN A 139 16.99 6.97 -1.02
CA GLN A 139 16.56 6.17 0.14
C GLN A 139 17.22 4.79 0.15
N ALA A 140 17.31 4.14 -1.02
CA ALA A 140 17.98 2.85 -1.15
C ALA A 140 19.49 2.94 -0.83
N LYS A 141 20.15 3.98 -1.35
CA LYS A 141 21.57 4.25 -1.12
C LYS A 141 21.85 4.54 0.35
N ALA A 142 21.09 5.44 0.97
CA ALA A 142 21.23 5.78 2.39
C ALA A 142 21.04 4.56 3.29
N ALA A 143 20.05 3.70 3.00
CA ALA A 143 19.83 2.46 3.74
C ALA A 143 21.02 1.48 3.65
N HIS A 144 21.69 1.41 2.49
CA HIS A 144 22.90 0.62 2.33
C HIS A 144 24.10 1.21 3.09
N GLU A 145 24.31 2.52 3.00
CA GLU A 145 25.41 3.22 3.71
C GLU A 145 25.25 3.07 5.22
N TYR A 146 24.04 3.28 5.76
CA TYR A 146 23.74 3.07 7.17
C TYR A 146 24.03 1.63 7.62
N HIS A 147 23.69 0.65 6.79
CA HIS A 147 23.99 -0.76 7.10
C HIS A 147 25.51 -1.01 7.18
N LEU A 148 26.30 -0.45 6.26
CA LEU A 148 27.77 -0.56 6.29
C LEU A 148 28.35 0.09 7.56
N GLU A 149 27.85 1.26 7.95
CA GLU A 149 28.28 1.93 9.18
C GLU A 149 27.91 1.13 10.43
N SER A 150 26.70 0.56 10.47
CA SER A 150 26.24 -0.25 11.61
C SER A 150 27.12 -1.48 11.86
N ILE A 151 27.61 -2.13 10.80
CA ILE A 151 28.52 -3.28 10.91
C ILE A 151 29.91 -2.83 11.37
N LYS A 152 30.43 -1.71 10.86
CA LYS A 152 31.74 -1.18 11.27
C LYS A 152 31.80 -0.81 12.75
N ASN A 153 30.71 -0.22 13.27
CA ASN A 153 30.62 0.21 14.65
C ASN A 153 30.32 -0.94 15.64
N TYR A 154 29.72 -2.04 15.16
CA TYR A 154 29.40 -3.23 15.95
C TYR A 154 29.80 -4.50 15.19
N PRO A 155 31.11 -4.79 15.05
CA PRO A 155 31.56 -6.04 14.46
C PRO A 155 31.12 -7.19 15.40
N ASN A 156 30.40 -8.17 14.86
CA ASN A 156 30.07 -9.40 15.58
C ASN A 156 31.34 -10.13 16.03
#